data_AF-A0A067P791-F1
#
_entry.id   AF-A0A067P791-F1
#
_cell.length_a   1.000
_cell.length_b   1.000
_cell.length_c   1.000
_cell.angle_alpha   90.00
_cell.angle_beta   90.00
_cell.angle_gamma   90.00
#
_symmetry.space_group_name_H-M   'P 1'
#
loop_
_entity.id
_entity.type
_entity.pdbx_description
1 polymer ?
#
loop_
_entity_poly.entity_id
_entity_poly.type
_entity_poly.pdbx_seq_one_letter_code
_entity_poly.pdbx_strand_id
1 'polypeptide(L)'
;HGDPIHSHNIYLTPDLLHQMWETYLVRPFQIYQCLGDAIFIPAGCAHQVSNITSCIKIASNFVSPEGLNTTWSLTSEFQDENFGSQWKEDVVQLCNTCWYA
;
A
#
# COMPACT_ATOMS: atom_id res chain seq x y z
N HIS A 1 -15.54 -11.15 -10.16
CA HIS A 1 -14.08 -11.17 -9.98
C HIS A 1 -13.73 -9.87 -9.25
N GLY A 2 -13.02 -9.94 -8.13
CA GLY A 2 -12.65 -8.76 -7.34
C GLY A 2 -11.41 -8.08 -7.90
N ASP A 3 -11.14 -6.85 -7.45
CA ASP A 3 -9.93 -6.12 -7.80
C ASP A 3 -8.68 -6.89 -7.32
N PRO A 4 -7.71 -7.19 -8.20
CA PRO A 4 -6.50 -7.94 -7.86
C PRO A 4 -5.60 -7.22 -6.84
N ILE A 5 -5.54 -5.89 -6.87
CA ILE A 5 -4.79 -5.07 -5.91
C ILE A 5 -5.42 -5.20 -4.53
N HIS A 6 -6.74 -5.03 -4.41
CA HIS A 6 -7.45 -5.13 -3.14
C HIS A 6 -7.54 -6.56 -2.58
N SER A 7 -7.37 -7.58 -3.42
CA SER A 7 -7.33 -8.98 -2.98
C SER A 7 -6.07 -9.36 -2.18
N HIS A 8 -4.97 -8.62 -2.35
CA HIS A 8 -3.67 -8.86 -1.70
C HIS A 8 -3.12 -10.30 -1.90
N ASN A 9 -3.55 -11.02 -2.94
CA ASN A 9 -3.25 -12.44 -3.16
C ASN A 9 -2.22 -12.72 -4.26
N ILE A 10 -1.64 -11.66 -4.85
CA ILE A 10 -0.70 -11.78 -5.98
C ILE A 10 0.68 -11.30 -5.53
N TYR A 11 1.70 -12.12 -5.81
CA TYR A 11 3.10 -11.71 -5.75
C TYR A 11 3.66 -11.67 -7.18
N LEU A 12 4.18 -10.52 -7.59
CA LEU A 12 4.75 -10.32 -8.93
C LEU A 12 6.08 -11.08 -9.05
N THR A 13 6.07 -12.12 -9.90
CA THR A 13 7.24 -12.91 -10.27
C THR A 13 8.07 -12.20 -11.35
N PRO A 14 9.32 -12.63 -11.60
CA PRO A 14 10.12 -12.08 -12.70
C PRO A 14 9.43 -12.10 -14.06
N ASP A 15 8.70 -13.17 -14.38
CA ASP A 15 7.95 -13.29 -15.64
C ASP A 15 6.79 -12.28 -15.70
N LEU A 16 6.06 -12.10 -14.60
CA LEU A 16 5.00 -11.08 -14.51
C LEU A 16 5.56 -9.66 -14.65
N LEU A 17 6.71 -9.37 -14.02
CA LEU A 17 7.39 -8.07 -14.13
C LEU A 17 7.86 -7.81 -15.57
N HIS A 18 8.40 -8.83 -16.24
CA HIS A 18 8.77 -8.74 -17.65
C HIS A 18 7.54 -8.44 -18.52
N GLN A 19 6.43 -9.15 -18.31
CA GLN A 19 5.18 -8.88 -19.02
C GLN A 19 4.63 -7.48 -18.75
N MET A 20 4.69 -6.99 -17.51
CA MET A 20 4.25 -5.65 -17.14
C MET A 20 5.05 -4.56 -17.86
N TRP A 21 6.36 -4.75 -18.00
CA TRP A 21 7.21 -3.85 -18.76
C TRP A 21 6.85 -3.86 -20.25
N GLU A 22 6.82 -5.03 -20.88
CA GLU A 22 6.54 -5.17 -22.31
C GLU A 22 5.15 -4.65 -22.70
N THR A 23 4.15 -4.85 -21.84
CA THR A 23 2.75 -4.51 -22.16
C THR A 23 2.35 -3.10 -21.73
N TYR A 24 2.83 -2.66 -20.57
CA TYR A 24 2.35 -1.42 -19.92
C TYR A 24 3.46 -0.41 -19.64
N LEU A 25 4.72 -0.74 -19.93
CA LEU A 25 5.90 0.08 -19.59
C LEU A 25 5.98 0.40 -18.09
N VAL A 26 5.43 -0.48 -17.25
CA VAL A 26 5.45 -0.34 -15.79
C VAL A 26 6.59 -1.18 -15.23
N ARG A 27 7.41 -0.56 -14.37
CA ARG A 27 8.48 -1.24 -13.63
C ARG A 27 8.41 -0.86 -12.14
N PRO A 28 8.71 -1.80 -11.21
CA PRO A 28 8.78 -1.50 -9.80
C PRO A 28 10.09 -0.81 -9.44
N PHE A 29 10.13 -0.20 -8.25
CA PHE A 29 11.37 0.14 -7.56
C PHE A 29 11.76 -1.00 -6.63
N GLN A 30 12.98 -1.51 -6.77
CA GLN A 30 13.50 -2.56 -5.89
C GLN A 30 14.34 -1.94 -4.78
N ILE A 31 13.96 -2.23 -3.53
CA ILE A 31 14.61 -1.70 -2.33
C ILE A 31 15.09 -2.88 -1.48
N TYR A 32 16.37 -2.84 -1.09
CA TYR A 32 16.93 -3.78 -0.12
C TYR A 32 16.94 -3.13 1.26
N GLN A 33 16.02 -3.57 2.13
CA GLN A 33 15.94 -3.06 3.50
C GLN A 33 16.94 -3.82 4.40
N CYS A 34 17.88 -3.10 4.99
CA CYS A 34 18.82 -3.61 5.98
C CYS A 34 18.31 -3.36 7.41
N LEU A 35 18.99 -3.94 8.40
CA LEU A 35 18.69 -3.70 9.82
C LEU A 35 18.88 -2.22 10.16
N GLY A 36 17.84 -1.59 10.71
CA GLY A 36 17.84 -0.17 11.07
C GLY A 36 17.29 0.76 10.00
N ASP A 37 17.06 0.28 8.77
CA ASP A 37 16.50 1.09 7.70
C ASP A 37 15.01 1.35 7.90
N ALA A 38 14.61 2.62 7.76
CA ALA A 38 13.22 3.04 7.67
C ALA A 38 12.84 3.23 6.19
N ILE A 39 11.80 2.52 5.75
CA ILE A 39 11.26 2.65 4.40
C ILE A 39 9.96 3.44 4.45
N PHE A 40 9.93 4.56 3.73
CA PHE A 40 8.73 5.40 3.60
C PHE A 40 7.94 4.99 2.36
N ILE A 41 6.66 4.68 2.56
CA ILE A 41 5.75 4.25 1.50
C ILE A 41 4.61 5.26 1.42
N PRO A 42 4.46 6.01 0.32
CA PRO A 42 3.37 6.98 0.15
C PRO A 42 1.99 6.30 0.12
N ALA A 43 0.96 7.06 0.50
CA ALA A 43 -0.42 6.63 0.33
C ALA A 43 -0.70 6.26 -1.15
N GLY A 44 -1.37 5.13 -1.36
CA GLY A 44 -1.70 4.62 -2.70
C GLY A 44 -0.57 3.88 -3.42
N CYS A 45 0.63 3.80 -2.83
CA CYS A 45 1.74 3.07 -3.43
C CYS A 45 1.60 1.56 -3.20
N ALA A 46 1.24 0.83 -4.26
CA ALA A 46 1.25 -0.64 -4.25
C ALA A 46 2.68 -1.17 -4.04
N HIS A 47 2.85 -2.10 -3.09
CA HIS A 47 4.15 -2.67 -2.75
C HIS A 47 4.03 -4.12 -2.31
N GLN A 48 5.10 -4.89 -2.49
CA GLN A 48 5.22 -6.28 -2.05
C GLN A 48 6.56 -6.49 -1.34
N VAL A 49 6.58 -7.40 -0.36
CA VAL A 49 7.76 -7.64 0.48
C VAL A 49 8.12 -9.12 0.42
N SER A 50 9.40 -9.42 0.20
CA SER A 50 9.95 -10.77 0.36
C SER A 50 11.08 -10.75 1.38
N ASN A 51 11.01 -11.67 2.34
CA ASN A 51 12.01 -11.82 3.39
C ASN A 51 13.14 -12.72 2.88
N ILE A 52 14.33 -12.14 2.68
CA ILE A 52 15.53 -12.90 2.29
C ILE A 52 16.05 -13.74 3.48
N THR A 53 15.85 -13.25 4.71
CA THR A 53 16.17 -13.91 5.97
C THR A 53 15.00 -13.77 6.95
N SER A 54 15.05 -14.40 8.13
CA SER A 54 14.07 -14.15 9.19
C SER A 54 14.12 -12.68 9.62
N CYS A 55 12.97 -12.00 9.61
CA CYS A 55 12.85 -10.56 9.87
C CYS A 55 11.65 -10.25 10.78
N ILE A 56 11.82 -9.27 11.67
CA ILE A 56 10.73 -8.60 12.39
C ILE A 56 10.69 -7.15 11.89
N LYS A 57 9.49 -6.63 11.60
CA LYS A 57 9.29 -5.26 11.13
C LYS A 57 8.22 -4.57 11.97
N ILE A 58 8.40 -3.28 12.18
CA ILE A 58 7.40 -2.39 12.79
C ILE A 58 6.98 -1.38 11.72
N ALA A 59 5.69 -1.15 11.60
CA ALA A 59 5.13 -0.13 10.72
C ALA A 59 4.27 0.85 11.54
N SER A 60 4.30 2.12 11.16
CA SER A 60 3.48 3.16 11.74
C SER A 60 2.89 3.99 10.61
N ASN A 61 1.57 4.15 10.62
CA ASN A 61 0.86 4.97 9.64
C ASN A 61 0.88 6.43 10.08
N PHE A 62 1.00 7.34 9.12
CA PHE A 62 0.91 8.77 9.34
C PHE A 62 0.26 9.44 8.14
N VAL A 63 -0.25 10.66 8.33
CA VAL A 63 -0.79 11.50 7.25
C VAL A 63 0.15 12.68 7.10
N SER A 64 0.71 12.86 5.90
CA SER A 64 1.45 14.07 5.56
C SER A 64 0.54 15.05 4.81
N PRO A 65 0.79 16.37 4.90
CA PRO A 65 0.02 17.36 4.15
C PRO A 65 0.01 17.11 2.64
N GLU A 66 1.14 16.66 2.08
CA GLU A 66 1.30 16.36 0.66
C GLU A 66 0.47 15.16 0.20
N GLY A 67 0.27 14.18 1.09
CA GLY A 67 -0.50 12.97 0.81
C GLY A 67 -2.00 13.11 1.09
N LEU A 68 -2.46 14.22 1.68
CA LEU A 68 -3.81 14.34 2.23
C LEU A 68 -4.91 14.02 1.21
N ASN A 69 -4.81 14.60 0.02
CA ASN A 69 -5.82 14.41 -1.02
C ASN A 69 -5.88 12.94 -1.50
N THR A 70 -4.71 12.32 -1.69
CA THR A 70 -4.61 10.91 -2.07
C THR A 70 -5.17 10.01 -0.97
N THR A 71 -4.80 10.24 0.29
CA THR A 71 -5.33 9.49 1.44
C THR A 71 -6.84 9.63 1.54
N TRP A 72 -7.38 10.83 1.33
CA TRP A 72 -8.83 11.07 1.34
C TRP A 72 -9.56 10.26 0.27
N SER A 73 -9.10 10.33 -0.99
CA SER A 73 -9.69 9.56 -2.10
C SER A 73 -9.66 8.06 -1.83
N LEU A 74 -8.53 7.52 -1.37
CA LEU A 74 -8.40 6.11 -1.05
C LEU A 74 -9.33 5.70 0.10
N THR A 75 -9.45 6.52 1.14
CA THR A 75 -10.39 6.27 2.24
C THR A 75 -11.83 6.17 1.73
N SER A 76 -12.23 7.01 0.77
CA SER A 76 -13.55 6.92 0.14
C SER A 76 -13.71 5.65 -0.73
N GLU A 77 -12.74 5.32 -1.58
CA GLU A 77 -12.75 4.10 -2.40
C GLU A 77 -12.86 2.83 -1.54
N PHE A 78 -12.08 2.75 -0.46
CA PHE A 78 -12.18 1.64 0.49
C PHE A 78 -13.55 1.58 1.17
N GLN A 79 -14.18 2.71 1.47
CA GLN A 79 -15.52 2.71 2.07
C GLN A 79 -16.56 2.16 1.09
N ASP A 80 -16.51 2.56 -0.18
CA ASP A 80 -17.43 2.10 -1.22
C ASP A 80 -17.30 0.60 -1.50
N GLU A 81 -16.07 0.07 -1.51
CA GLU A 81 -15.82 -1.37 -1.69
C GLU A 81 -16.22 -2.22 -0.48
N ASN A 82 -16.11 -1.67 0.74
CA ASN A 82 -16.40 -2.39 1.98
C ASN A 82 -17.89 -2.44 2.35
N PHE A 83 -18.79 -1.80 1.59
CA PHE A 83 -20.25 -1.95 1.79
C PHE A 83 -20.76 -3.40 1.61
N GLY A 84 -19.96 -4.30 1.03
CA GLY A 84 -20.29 -5.71 0.81
C GLY A 84 -19.70 -6.73 1.82
N SER A 85 -18.69 -6.38 2.61
CA SER A 85 -18.00 -7.34 3.50
C SER A 85 -17.32 -6.64 4.68
N GLN A 86 -17.68 -7.07 5.89
CA GLN A 86 -17.07 -6.80 7.20
C GLN A 86 -16.11 -5.59 7.28
N TRP A 87 -16.62 -4.50 7.90
CA TRP A 87 -15.87 -3.34 8.38
C TRP A 87 -14.42 -3.67 8.78
N LYS A 88 -13.46 -3.21 7.98
CA LYS A 88 -12.10 -2.96 8.47
C LYS A 88 -12.10 -1.54 9.03
N GLU A 89 -11.78 -1.40 10.31
CA GLU A 89 -11.66 -0.09 10.97
C GLU A 89 -10.76 0.84 10.15
N ASP A 90 -11.09 2.14 10.11
CA ASP A 90 -10.20 3.17 9.57
C ASP A 90 -8.94 3.25 10.43
N VAL A 91 -7.91 2.49 10.06
CA VAL A 91 -6.64 2.37 10.80
C VAL A 91 -5.87 3.70 10.81
N VAL A 92 -6.15 4.60 9.86
CA VAL A 92 -5.48 5.91 9.76
C VAL A 92 -6.25 6.99 10.51
N GLN A 93 -7.54 6.79 10.79
CA GLN A 93 -8.43 7.74 11.47
C GLN A 93 -8.30 9.15 10.86
N LEU A 94 -8.49 9.24 9.53
CA LEU A 94 -8.10 10.42 8.75
C LEU A 94 -8.73 11.71 9.30
N CYS A 95 -10.03 11.68 9.60
CA CYS A 95 -10.75 12.83 10.16
C CYS A 95 -10.19 13.27 11.53
N ASN A 96 -9.85 12.33 12.41
CA ASN A 96 -9.26 12.66 13.71
C ASN A 96 -7.87 13.28 13.53
N THR A 97 -7.05 12.69 12.67
CA THR A 97 -5.70 13.21 12.39
C THR A 97 -5.76 14.65 11.87
N CYS A 98 -6.66 14.95 10.94
CA CYS A 98 -6.85 16.32 10.45
C CYS A 98 -7.41 17.28 11.51
N TRP A 99 -8.27 16.80 12.41
CA TRP A 99 -8.90 17.64 13.43
C TRP A 99 -7.92 18.08 14.52
N TYR A 100 -6.91 17.25 14.84
CA TYR A 100 -5.91 17.52 15.86
C TYR A 100 -4.55 18.00 15.32
N ALA A 101 -4.45 18.26 14.01
CA ALA A 101 -3.24 18.76 13.35
C ALA A 101 -3.00 20.26 13.57
#